data_AF-A0A7X4JFG9-F1
#
_entry.id   AF-A0A7X4JFG9-F1
#
_cell.length_a   1.000
_cell.length_b   1.000
_cell.length_c   1.000
_cell.angle_alpha   90.00
_cell.angle_beta   90.00
_cell.angle_gamma   90.00
#
_symmetry.space_group_name_H-M   'P 1'
#
loop_
_entity.id
_entity.type
_entity.pdbx_description
1 polymer ?
#
loop_
_entity_poly.entity_id
_entity_poly.type
_entity_poly.pdbx_seq_one_letter_code
_entity_poly.pdbx_strand_id
1 'polypeptide(L)'
;MADPAFDTLEAARRLEAGGILAEEADAIVDVVKQSTGQMVTVERFDAAVDRLDTAIAGLHVRIDSIHSELTARIDSVQSELSAQIDSVGSRVQAALSRSLLIAVGIIIAAIALMATIFGVLLTNGAFGIVTFGTP
;
A
#
# COMPACT_ATOMS: atom_id res chain seq x y z
N MET A 1 33.67 -33.22 -12.44
CA MET A 1 35.01 -33.64 -12.89
C MET A 1 35.79 -33.82 -11.61
N ALA A 2 36.19 -35.04 -11.23
CA ALA A 2 36.79 -35.27 -9.92
C ALA A 2 38.02 -34.38 -9.79
N ASP A 3 38.02 -33.46 -8.81
CA ASP A 3 39.20 -32.69 -8.43
C ASP A 3 40.30 -33.71 -8.12
N PRO A 4 41.37 -33.82 -8.95
CA PRO A 4 42.39 -34.81 -8.70
C PRO A 4 43.05 -34.41 -7.40
N ALA A 5 42.75 -35.16 -6.35
CA ALA A 5 43.33 -34.96 -5.03
C ALA A 5 44.83 -34.68 -5.17
N PHE A 6 45.31 -33.60 -4.56
CA PHE A 6 46.70 -33.15 -4.65
C PHE A 6 47.64 -34.33 -4.38
N ASP A 7 48.36 -34.79 -5.42
CA ASP A 7 49.29 -35.92 -5.31
C ASP A 7 50.54 -35.46 -4.59
N THR A 8 50.54 -35.67 -3.27
CA THR A 8 51.62 -35.26 -2.38
C THR A 8 52.93 -35.96 -2.71
N LEU A 9 52.89 -37.21 -3.18
CA LEU A 9 54.08 -38.00 -3.46
C LEU A 9 54.78 -37.51 -4.74
N GLU A 10 53.98 -37.24 -5.79
CA GLU A 10 54.51 -36.67 -7.02
C GLU A 10 54.99 -35.22 -6.82
N ALA A 11 54.28 -34.43 -6.00
CA ALA A 11 54.69 -33.09 -5.63
C ALA A 11 56.04 -33.07 -4.89
N ALA A 12 56.25 -33.94 -3.89
CA ALA A 12 57.50 -34.04 -3.14
C ALA A 12 58.69 -34.43 -4.04
N ARG A 13 58.51 -35.45 -4.89
CA ARG A 13 59.55 -35.88 -5.85
C ARG A 13 59.96 -34.79 -6.83
N ARG A 14 59.02 -33.94 -7.25
CA ARG A 14 59.32 -32.81 -8.15
C ARG A 14 60.13 -31.73 -7.44
N LEU A 15 59.91 -31.51 -6.15
CA LEU A 15 60.72 -30.59 -5.34
C LEU A 15 62.14 -31.15 -5.13
N GLU A 16 62.27 -32.45 -4.85
CA GLU A 16 63.56 -33.13 -4.74
C GLU A 16 64.38 -33.06 -6.04
N ALA A 17 63.73 -33.29 -7.19
CA ALA A 17 64.37 -33.13 -8.50
C ALA A 17 64.84 -31.69 -8.79
N GLY A 18 64.25 -30.70 -8.10
CA GLY A 18 64.64 -29.29 -8.14
C GLY A 18 65.77 -28.92 -7.17
N GLY A 19 66.29 -29.88 -6.39
CA GLY A 19 67.40 -29.67 -5.46
C GLY A 19 66.98 -29.36 -4.02
N ILE A 20 65.70 -29.50 -3.67
CA ILE A 20 65.22 -29.43 -2.27
C ILE A 20 65.50 -30.77 -1.58
N LEU A 21 65.91 -30.75 -0.32
CA LEU A 21 66.15 -31.98 0.43
C LEU A 21 64.82 -32.69 0.72
N ALA A 22 64.81 -34.04 0.76
CA ALA A 22 63.59 -34.83 0.93
C ALA A 22 62.76 -34.43 2.16
N GLU A 23 63.41 -34.14 3.29
CA GLU A 23 62.74 -33.71 4.53
C GLU A 23 62.05 -32.33 4.39
N GLU A 24 62.68 -31.41 3.66
CA GLU A 24 62.11 -30.08 3.39
C GLU A 24 60.98 -30.16 2.35
N ALA A 25 61.13 -31.03 1.34
CA ALA A 25 60.11 -31.27 0.32
C ALA A 25 58.83 -31.83 0.95
N ASP A 26 58.95 -32.82 1.84
CA ASP A 26 57.80 -33.36 2.59
C ASP A 26 57.14 -32.30 3.46
N ALA A 27 57.92 -31.51 4.21
CA ALA A 27 57.39 -30.44 5.06
C ALA A 27 56.63 -29.38 4.24
N ILE A 28 57.15 -28.98 3.07
CA ILE A 28 56.49 -28.03 2.16
C ILE A 28 55.18 -28.63 1.62
N VAL A 29 55.21 -29.87 1.16
CA VAL A 29 54.04 -30.58 0.63
C VAL A 29 52.94 -30.71 1.67
N ASP A 30 53.30 -31.03 2.92
CA ASP A 30 52.35 -31.13 4.03
C ASP A 30 51.67 -29.78 4.32
N VAL A 31 52.42 -28.68 4.38
CA VAL A 31 51.86 -27.33 4.57
C VAL A 31 50.92 -26.93 3.42
N VAL A 32 51.28 -27.25 2.17
CA VAL A 32 50.45 -26.97 0.99
C VAL A 32 49.18 -27.83 0.99
N LYS A 33 49.29 -29.12 1.35
CA LYS A 33 48.13 -30.02 1.50
C LYS A 33 47.17 -29.52 2.57
N GLN A 34 47.68 -29.10 3.72
CA GLN A 34 46.88 -28.53 4.80
C GLN A 34 46.18 -27.25 4.35
N SER A 35 46.90 -26.34 3.69
CA SER A 35 46.37 -25.08 3.18
C SER A 35 45.28 -25.31 2.12
N THR A 36 45.50 -26.26 1.21
CA THR A 36 44.52 -26.63 0.16
C THR A 36 43.28 -27.28 0.78
N GLY A 37 43.44 -28.10 1.81
CA GLY A 37 42.33 -28.71 2.54
C GLY A 37 41.45 -27.71 3.32
N GLN A 38 41.98 -26.53 3.64
CA GLN A 38 41.23 -25.43 4.24
C GLN A 38 40.59 -24.49 3.21
N MET A 39 40.94 -24.61 1.93
CA MET A 39 40.43 -23.74 0.89
C MET A 39 39.01 -24.15 0.46
N VAL A 40 38.15 -23.16 0.17
CA VAL A 40 36.83 -23.43 -0.41
C VAL A 40 37.02 -23.77 -1.89
N THR A 41 36.49 -24.91 -2.32
CA THR A 41 36.53 -25.31 -3.73
C THR A 41 35.61 -24.43 -4.57
N VAL A 42 35.95 -24.24 -5.84
CA VAL A 42 35.11 -23.51 -6.80
C VAL A 42 33.71 -24.12 -6.86
N GLU A 43 33.60 -25.46 -6.87
CA GLU A 43 32.31 -26.15 -6.86
C GLU A 43 31.44 -25.82 -5.64
N ARG A 44 32.04 -25.71 -4.44
CA ARG A 44 31.31 -25.31 -3.22
C ARG A 44 30.88 -23.85 -3.28
N PHE A 45 31.71 -23.00 -3.87
CA PHE A 45 31.40 -21.59 -4.06
C PHE A 45 30.25 -21.41 -5.07
N ASP A 46 30.32 -22.08 -6.22
CA ASP A 46 29.25 -22.06 -7.24
C ASP A 46 27.93 -22.56 -6.66
N ALA A 47 27.95 -23.67 -5.91
CA ALA A 47 26.76 -24.16 -5.23
C ALA A 47 26.24 -23.19 -4.15
N ALA A 48 27.06 -22.30 -3.59
CA ALA A 48 26.61 -21.26 -2.68
C ALA A 48 25.97 -20.09 -3.44
N VAL A 49 26.55 -19.71 -4.59
CA VAL A 49 26.00 -18.70 -5.50
C VAL A 49 24.63 -19.14 -6.04
N ASP A 50 24.49 -20.39 -6.51
CA ASP A 50 23.22 -20.92 -7.01
C ASP A 50 22.10 -20.88 -5.95
N ARG A 51 22.45 -21.19 -4.69
CA ARG A 51 21.52 -21.09 -3.56
C ARG A 51 21.13 -19.65 -3.28
N LEU A 52 22.07 -18.72 -3.39
CA LEU A 52 21.82 -17.29 -3.22
C LEU A 52 20.91 -16.77 -4.34
N ASP A 53 21.17 -17.12 -5.59
CA ASP A 53 20.34 -16.74 -6.73
C ASP A 53 18.92 -17.28 -6.59
N THR A 54 18.78 -18.53 -6.17
CA THR A 54 17.46 -19.14 -5.87
C THR A 54 16.74 -18.38 -4.75
N ALA A 55 17.45 -17.99 -3.68
CA ALA A 55 16.88 -17.22 -2.59
C ALA A 55 16.46 -15.81 -3.05
N ILE A 56 17.28 -15.14 -3.86
CA ILE A 56 16.99 -13.81 -4.43
C ILE A 56 15.77 -13.87 -5.35
N ALA A 57 15.66 -14.89 -6.21
CA ALA A 57 14.50 -15.11 -7.05
C ALA A 57 13.23 -15.34 -6.21
N GLY A 58 13.33 -16.16 -5.17
CA GLY A 58 12.22 -16.40 -4.23
C GLY A 58 11.78 -15.13 -3.48
N LEU A 59 12.73 -14.25 -3.13
CA LEU A 59 12.42 -12.95 -2.52
C LEU A 59 11.72 -12.00 -3.50
N HIS A 60 12.15 -11.93 -4.76
CA HIS A 60 11.46 -11.13 -5.79
C HIS A 60 10.00 -11.55 -5.95
N VAL A 61 9.75 -12.86 -6.09
CA VAL A 61 8.37 -13.38 -6.21
C VAL A 61 7.51 -13.01 -5.01
N ARG A 62 8.07 -13.10 -3.79
CA ARG A 62 7.37 -12.70 -2.56
C ARG A 62 7.06 -11.20 -2.54
N ILE A 63 8.02 -10.36 -2.93
CA ILE A 63 7.86 -8.91 -2.99
C ILE A 63 6.75 -8.55 -4.00
N ASP A 64 6.78 -9.13 -5.20
CA ASP A 64 5.78 -8.87 -6.24
C ASP A 64 4.37 -9.28 -5.78
N SER A 65 4.27 -10.44 -5.12
CA SER A 65 3.00 -10.91 -4.54
C SER A 65 2.46 -9.96 -3.47
N ILE A 66 3.32 -9.50 -2.55
CA ILE A 66 2.93 -8.54 -1.50
C ILE A 66 2.51 -7.22 -2.12
N HIS A 67 3.25 -6.73 -3.11
CA HIS A 67 2.94 -5.49 -3.82
C HIS A 67 1.56 -5.58 -4.47
N SER A 68 1.30 -6.65 -5.23
CA SER A 68 0.01 -6.87 -5.88
C SER A 68 -1.15 -6.96 -4.88
N GLU A 69 -0.97 -7.66 -3.76
CA GLU A 69 -2.00 -7.77 -2.73
C GLU A 69 -2.30 -6.41 -2.08
N LEU A 70 -1.26 -5.64 -1.75
CA LEU A 70 -1.41 -4.31 -1.17
C LEU A 70 -2.09 -3.33 -2.14
N THR A 71 -1.71 -3.33 -3.42
CA THR A 71 -2.39 -2.52 -4.44
C THR A 71 -3.88 -2.87 -4.51
N ALA A 72 -4.22 -4.16 -4.59
CA ALA A 72 -5.62 -4.58 -4.63
C ALA A 72 -6.41 -4.18 -3.38
N ARG A 73 -5.82 -4.29 -2.19
CA ARG A 73 -6.44 -3.85 -0.94
C ARG A 73 -6.65 -2.33 -0.91
N ILE A 74 -5.66 -1.55 -1.37
CA ILE A 74 -5.74 -0.10 -1.46
C ILE A 74 -6.86 0.32 -2.42
N ASP A 75 -6.95 -0.30 -3.59
CA ASP A 75 -8.00 -0.01 -4.57
C ASP A 75 -9.39 -0.35 -4.03
N SER A 76 -9.53 -1.48 -3.33
CA SER A 76 -10.77 -1.87 -2.66
C SER A 76 -11.20 -0.84 -1.60
N VAL A 77 -10.27 -0.41 -0.75
CA VAL A 77 -10.55 0.59 0.30
C VAL A 77 -10.93 1.94 -0.31
N GLN A 78 -10.24 2.37 -1.37
CA GLN A 78 -10.58 3.60 -2.10
C GLN A 78 -12.00 3.52 -2.68
N SER A 79 -12.33 2.42 -3.36
CA SER A 79 -13.66 2.23 -3.93
C SER A 79 -14.76 2.22 -2.86
N GLU A 80 -14.53 1.55 -1.74
CA GLU A 80 -15.49 1.51 -0.64
C GLU A 80 -15.70 2.90 -0.03
N LEU A 81 -14.61 3.64 0.21
CA LEU A 81 -14.68 4.97 0.78
C LEU A 81 -15.37 5.96 -0.17
N SER A 82 -15.08 5.90 -1.48
CA SER A 82 -15.79 6.69 -2.50
C SER A 82 -17.29 6.42 -2.47
N ALA A 83 -17.70 5.15 -2.43
CA ALA A 83 -19.12 4.79 -2.36
C ALA A 83 -19.78 5.28 -1.07
N GLN A 84 -19.09 5.22 0.07
CA GLN A 84 -19.58 5.76 1.33
C GLN A 84 -19.73 7.30 1.28
N ILE A 85 -18.77 8.00 0.69
CA ILE A 85 -18.82 9.46 0.49
C ILE A 85 -20.01 9.84 -0.40
N ASP A 86 -20.20 9.16 -1.53
CA ASP A 86 -21.31 9.41 -2.44
C ASP A 86 -22.66 9.17 -1.76
N SER A 87 -22.77 8.09 -0.98
CA SER A 87 -23.95 7.77 -0.17
C SER A 87 -24.25 8.89 0.83
N VAL A 88 -23.26 9.36 1.58
CA VAL A 88 -23.42 10.49 2.52
C VAL A 88 -23.82 11.76 1.77
N GLY A 89 -23.16 12.08 0.65
CA GLY A 89 -23.47 13.24 -0.18
C GLY A 89 -24.92 13.24 -0.65
N SER A 90 -25.42 12.10 -1.13
CA SER A 90 -26.82 11.95 -1.57
C SER A 90 -27.82 12.15 -0.43
N ARG A 91 -27.54 11.62 0.77
CA ARG A 91 -28.39 11.78 1.95
C ARG A 91 -28.45 13.24 2.42
N VAL A 92 -27.30 13.92 2.43
CA VAL A 92 -27.22 15.34 2.77
C VAL A 92 -28.00 16.19 1.76
N GLN A 93 -27.80 15.94 0.46
CA GLN A 93 -28.53 16.66 -0.59
C GLN A 93 -30.05 16.46 -0.45
N ALA A 94 -30.50 15.22 -0.25
CA ALA A 94 -31.91 14.90 -0.06
C ALA A 94 -32.49 15.59 1.20
N ALA A 95 -31.74 15.63 2.31
CA ALA A 95 -32.16 16.30 3.53
C ALA A 95 -32.30 17.82 3.32
N LEU A 96 -31.35 18.45 2.62
CA LEU A 96 -31.40 19.87 2.28
C LEU A 96 -32.56 20.21 1.34
N SER A 97 -32.81 19.38 0.32
CA SER A 97 -33.96 19.58 -0.58
C SER A 97 -35.29 19.47 0.17
N ARG A 98 -35.42 18.51 1.08
CA ARG A 98 -36.63 18.35 1.91
C ARG A 98 -36.86 19.54 2.83
N SER A 99 -35.82 20.02 3.52
CA SER A 99 -35.97 21.17 4.43
C SER A 99 -36.29 22.46 3.68
N LEU A 100 -35.70 22.67 2.49
CA LEU A 100 -36.02 23.82 1.64
C LEU A 100 -37.49 23.80 1.18
N LEU A 101 -38.01 22.65 0.73
CA LEU A 101 -39.42 22.51 0.34
C LEU A 101 -40.37 22.84 1.49
N ILE A 102 -40.09 22.33 2.69
CA ILE A 102 -40.88 22.62 3.88
C ILE A 102 -40.82 24.12 4.22
N ALA A 103 -39.62 24.71 4.22
CA ALA A 103 -39.45 26.14 4.51
C ALA A 103 -40.21 27.03 3.51
N VAL A 104 -40.13 26.74 2.21
CA VAL A 104 -40.89 27.46 1.17
C VAL A 104 -42.39 27.32 1.39
N GLY A 105 -42.87 26.11 1.70
CA GLY A 105 -44.29 25.88 2.00
C GLY A 105 -44.78 26.69 3.20
N ILE A 106 -44.00 26.74 4.29
CA ILE A 106 -44.31 27.54 5.48
C ILE A 106 -44.36 29.04 5.13
N ILE A 107 -43.40 29.54 4.35
CA ILE A 107 -43.35 30.95 3.92
C ILE A 107 -44.59 31.30 3.10
N ILE A 108 -44.97 30.47 2.13
CA ILE A 108 -46.17 30.68 1.31
C ILE A 108 -47.43 30.73 2.19
N ALA A 109 -47.57 29.77 3.11
CA ALA A 109 -48.71 29.72 4.04
C ALA A 109 -48.78 30.96 4.93
N ALA A 110 -47.64 31.43 5.45
CA ALA A 110 -47.55 32.64 6.26
C ALA A 110 -47.95 33.91 5.47
N ILE A 111 -47.50 34.03 4.22
CA ILE A 111 -47.89 35.14 3.33
C ILE A 111 -49.40 35.12 3.04
N ALA A 112 -49.96 33.95 2.74
CA ALA A 112 -51.39 33.80 2.48
C ALA A 112 -52.24 34.18 3.70
N LEU A 113 -51.82 33.78 4.91
CA LEU A 113 -52.46 34.17 6.16
C LEU A 113 -52.42 35.69 6.38
N MET A 114 -51.27 36.34 6.14
CA MET A 114 -51.15 37.80 6.28
C MET A 114 -52.07 38.55 5.30
N ALA A 115 -52.15 38.07 4.05
CA ALA A 115 -53.01 38.67 3.03
C ALA A 115 -54.49 38.58 3.40
N THR A 116 -54.96 37.44 3.96
CA THR A 116 -56.36 37.28 4.38
C THR A 116 -56.70 38.18 5.57
N ILE A 117 -55.84 38.26 6.58
CA ILE A 117 -56.02 39.16 7.73
C ILE A 117 -56.13 40.61 7.26
N PHE A 118 -55.23 41.05 6.38
CA PHE A 118 -55.24 42.41 5.85
C PHE A 118 -56.52 42.73 5.07
N GLY A 119 -57.00 41.80 4.23
CA GLY A 119 -58.26 41.96 3.50
C GLY A 119 -59.48 42.11 4.40
N VAL A 120 -59.55 41.31 5.47
CA VAL A 120 -60.62 41.42 6.49
C VAL A 120 -60.57 42.76 7.21
N LEU A 121 -59.38 43.24 7.57
CA LEU A 121 -59.19 44.52 8.25
C LEU A 121 -59.65 45.70 7.38
N LEU A 122 -59.31 45.70 6.08
CA LEU A 122 -59.77 46.72 5.14
C LEU A 122 -61.29 46.71 4.96
N THR A 123 -61.90 45.53 4.86
CA THR A 123 -63.34 45.39 4.64
C THR A 123 -64.13 45.84 5.88
N ASN A 124 -63.70 45.46 7.08
CA ASN A 124 -64.37 45.82 8.33
C ASN A 124 -64.09 47.26 8.77
N GLY A 125 -62.90 47.80 8.49
CA GLY A 125 -62.57 49.20 8.75
C GLY A 125 -63.41 50.19 7.92
N ALA A 126 -63.88 49.78 6.74
CA ALA A 126 -64.77 50.58 5.91
C ALA A 126 -66.21 50.73 6.48
N PHE A 127 -66.67 49.82 7.34
CA PHE A 127 -67.98 49.90 8.00
C PHE A 127 -67.97 50.73 9.30
N GLY A 128 -66.79 51.12 9.81
CA GLY A 128 -66.64 51.85 11.07
C GLY A 128 -66.73 53.37 10.97
N ILE A 129 -66.79 53.96 9.78
CA ILE A 129 -66.99 55.41 9.57
C ILE A 129 -68.45 55.64 9.16
N VAL A 130 -69.39 55.40 10.07
CA VAL A 130 -70.67 56.10 10.04
C VAL A 130 -70.47 57.37 10.85
N THR A 131 -70.25 58.47 10.13
CA THR A 131 -70.21 59.82 10.67
C THR A 131 -71.53 60.13 11.37
N PHE A 132 -71.60 59.93 12.68
CA PHE A 132 -72.60 60.59 13.51
C PHE A 132 -72.13 62.01 13.77
N GLY A 133 -72.59 62.93 12.91
CA GLY A 133 -72.40 64.36 13.02
C GLY A 133 -73.59 65.10 12.41
N THR A 134 -74.68 65.17 13.19
CA THR A 134 -75.53 66.35 13.52
C THR A 134 -75.85 67.42 12.46
N PRO A 135 -76.98 68.15 12.56
CA PRO A 135 -77.77 68.46 13.77
C PRO A 135 -79.15 67.82 13.88
#